data_AF-A0A538B6F9-F1
#
_entry.id   AF-A0A538B6F9-F1
#
_cell.length_a   1.000
_cell.length_b   1.000
_cell.length_c   1.000
_cell.angle_alpha   90.00
_cell.angle_beta   90.00
_cell.angle_gamma   90.00
#
_symmetry.space_group_name_H-M   'P 1'
#
loop_
_entity.id
_entity.type
_entity.pdbx_description
1 polymer ?
#
loop_
_entity_poly.entity_id
_entity_poly.type
_entity_poly.pdbx_seq_one_letter_code
_entity_poly.pdbx_strand_id
1 'polypeptide(L)' 'AQSLSVLGLRTALRAVSGVDPGPESSVRKLLGVEHEQRTQELGLVVLGPDGATTEGDAAGWTFGFLANRCLTIAGGTSEV' A
#
# COMPACT_ATOMS: atom_id res chain seq x y z
N ALA A 1 -5.46 7.44 3.01
CA ALA A 1 -6.28 7.37 1.79
C ALA A 1 -6.30 8.66 0.95
N GLN A 2 -6.94 9.75 1.39
CA GLN A 2 -7.19 10.94 0.54
C GLN A 2 -5.91 11.56 -0.07
N SER A 3 -4.87 11.79 0.75
CA SER A 3 -3.60 12.35 0.26
C SER A 3 -2.91 11.45 -0.79
N LEU A 4 -2.94 10.12 -0.61
CA LEU A 4 -2.37 9.16 -1.57
C LEU A 4 -3.13 9.17 -2.90
N SER A 5 -4.46 9.29 -2.87
CA SER A 5 -5.29 9.42 -4.07
C SER A 5 -4.94 10.68 -4.86
N VAL A 6 -4.81 11.83 -4.18
CA VAL A 6 -4.43 13.09 -4.82
C VAL A 6 -2.99 13.03 -5.38
N LEU A 7 -2.06 12.39 -4.67
CA LEU A 7 -0.70 12.15 -5.19
C LEU A 7 -0.73 11.31 -6.48
N GLY A 8 -1.50 10.22 -6.49
CA GLY A 8 -1.68 9.37 -7.68
C GLY A 8 -2.29 10.13 -8.85
N LEU A 9 -3.35 10.90 -8.62
CA LEU A 9 -3.99 11.73 -9.64
C LEU A 9 -3.01 12.75 -10.23
N ARG A 10 -2.25 13.44 -9.38
CA ARG A 10 -1.26 14.43 -9.83
C ARG A 10 -0.15 13.81 -10.67
N THR A 11 0.37 12.65 -10.26
CA THR A 11 1.37 11.91 -11.05
C THR A 11 0.80 11.49 -12.41
N ALA A 12 -0.44 11.01 -12.45
CA ALA A 12 -1.10 10.64 -13.70
C ALA A 12 -1.30 11.85 -14.62
N LEU A 13 -1.77 12.99 -14.08
CA LEU A 13 -1.96 14.24 -14.84
C LEU A 13 -0.65 14.76 -15.45
N ARG A 14 0.47 14.70 -14.72
CA ARG A 14 1.79 15.07 -15.25
C ARG A 14 2.22 14.17 -16.40
N ALA A 15 2.10 12.86 -16.20
CA ALA A 15 2.47 11.86 -17.20
C ALA A 15 1.70 12.05 -18.52
N VAL A 16 0.37 12.26 -18.47
CA VAL A 16 -0.45 12.47 -19.68
C VAL A 16 -0.24 13.83 -20.33
N SER A 17 0.27 14.82 -19.57
CA SER A 17 0.58 16.16 -20.09
C SER A 17 2.00 16.25 -20.67
N GLY A 18 2.76 15.15 -20.71
CA GLY A 18 4.15 15.14 -21.18
C GLY A 18 5.14 15.82 -20.24
N VAL A 19 4.73 16.10 -19.00
CA VAL A 19 5.57 16.66 -17.95
C VAL A 19 6.23 15.51 -17.20
N ASP A 20 7.53 15.64 -16.90
CA ASP A 20 8.22 14.66 -16.07
C ASP A 20 7.48 14.51 -14.72
N PRO A 21 6.99 13.31 -14.37
CA PRO A 21 6.32 13.08 -13.09
C PRO A 21 7.23 13.35 -11.89
N GLY A 22 8.56 13.30 -12.07
CA GLY A 22 9.53 13.56 -11.02
C GLY A 22 9.47 12.54 -9.87
N PRO A 23 9.97 12.86 -8.66
CA PRO A 23 10.09 11.91 -7.55
C PRO A 23 8.74 11.52 -6.91
N GLU A 24 7.61 11.98 -7.45
CA GLU A 24 6.28 11.79 -6.89
C GLU A 24 5.84 10.33 -6.89
N SER A 25 6.31 9.55 -7.87
CA SER A 25 6.07 8.11 -7.93
C SER A 25 6.73 7.37 -6.76
N SER A 26 7.96 7.74 -6.40
CA SER A 26 8.70 7.20 -5.25
C SER A 26 8.03 7.59 -3.93
N VAL A 27 7.68 8.86 -3.75
CA VAL A 27 6.98 9.33 -2.54
C VAL A 27 5.62 8.63 -2.37
N ARG A 28 4.84 8.52 -3.46
CA ARG A 28 3.55 7.82 -3.44
C ARG A 28 3.72 6.35 -3.09
N LYS A 29 4.75 5.68 -3.62
CA LYS A 29 5.04 4.28 -3.30
C LYS A 29 5.37 4.11 -1.82
N LEU A 30 6.32 4.88 -1.28
CA LEU A 30 6.72 4.79 0.13
C LEU A 30 5.52 4.94 1.07
N LEU A 31 4.78 6.04 0.93
CA LEU A 31 3.62 6.33 1.77
C LEU A 31 2.48 5.32 1.54
N GLY A 32 2.29 4.87 0.29
CA GLY A 32 1.25 3.91 -0.07
C GLY A 32 1.49 2.54 0.55
N VAL A 33 2.72 2.04 0.47
CA VAL A 33 3.11 0.75 1.07
C VAL A 33 2.99 0.78 2.58
N GLU A 34 3.50 1.84 3.24
CA GLU A 34 3.37 2.00 4.69
C GLU A 34 1.90 2.07 5.14
N HIS A 35 1.06 2.79 4.39
CA HIS A 35 -0.37 2.90 4.68
C HIS A 35 -1.10 1.56 4.53
N GLU A 36 -0.85 0.83 3.44
CA GLU A 36 -1.46 -0.48 3.19
C GLU A 36 -1.06 -1.48 4.27
N GLN A 37 0.22 -1.51 4.67
CA GLN A 37 0.70 -2.41 5.72
C GLN A 37 -0.01 -2.16 7.05
N ARG A 38 -0.10 -0.90 7.47
CA ARG A 38 -0.87 -0.52 8.68
C ARG A 38 -2.36 -0.85 8.56
N THR A 39 -2.93 -0.74 7.37
CA THR A 39 -4.36 -1.05 7.16
C THR A 39 -4.62 -2.55 7.31
N GLN A 40 -3.77 -3.40 6.74
CA GLN A 40 -3.89 -4.85 6.89
C GLN A 40 -3.63 -5.30 8.34
N GLU A 41 -2.62 -4.72 9.01
CA GLU A 41 -2.36 -4.95 10.43
C GLU A 41 -3.55 -4.55 11.30
N LEU A 42 -4.15 -3.38 11.05
CA LEU A 42 -5.35 -2.93 11.77
C LEU A 42 -6.52 -3.89 11.56
N GLY A 43 -6.72 -4.41 10.35
CA GLY A 43 -7.76 -5.40 10.08
C GLY A 43 -7.60 -6.66 10.92
N LEU A 44 -6.38 -7.20 11.03
CA LEU A 44 -6.09 -8.33 11.91
C LEU A 44 -6.28 -7.98 13.40
N VAL A 45 -5.90 -6.78 13.83
CA VAL A 45 -6.16 -6.30 15.20
C VAL A 45 -7.66 -6.26 15.51
N VAL A 46 -8.48 -5.80 14.57
CA VAL A 46 -9.94 -5.74 14.72
C VAL A 46 -10.57 -7.14 14.80
N LEU A 47 -10.06 -8.10 14.02
CA LEU A 47 -10.50 -9.50 14.08
C LEU A 47 -10.04 -10.22 15.36
N GLY A 48 -8.96 -9.74 15.99
CA GLY A 48 -8.41 -10.39 17.17
C GLY A 48 -7.96 -11.83 16.88
N PRO A 49 -8.17 -12.78 17.81
CA PRO A 49 -7.76 -14.18 17.61
C PRO A 49 -8.40 -14.86 16.39
N ASP A 50 -9.61 -14.43 15.99
CA ASP A 50 -10.32 -14.99 14.84
C ASP A 50 -9.63 -14.64 13.51
N GLY A 51 -8.71 -13.67 13.50
CA GLY A 51 -7.86 -13.35 12.37
C GLY A 51 -6.77 -14.40 12.09
N ALA A 52 -6.51 -15.33 13.01
CA ALA A 52 -5.45 -16.34 12.87
C ALA A 52 -5.87 -17.55 12.01
N THR A 53 -6.52 -17.28 10.87
CA THR A 53 -6.92 -18.29 9.89
C THR A 53 -6.82 -17.73 8.47
N THR A 54 -6.73 -18.64 7.49
CA THR A 54 -6.77 -18.33 6.06
C THR A 54 -8.11 -18.64 5.43
N GLU A 55 -9.14 -18.93 6.25
CA GLU A 55 -10.47 -19.31 5.82
C GLU A 55 -11.52 -18.26 6.22
N GLY A 56 -12.69 -18.31 5.59
CA GLY A 56 -13.81 -17.44 5.91
C GLY A 56 -13.51 -15.94 5.76
N ASP A 57 -14.16 -15.12 6.59
CA ASP A 57 -14.10 -13.66 6.51
C ASP A 57 -12.70 -13.09 6.81
N ALA A 58 -11.85 -13.83 7.53
CA ALA A 58 -10.48 -13.44 7.84
C ALA A 58 -9.49 -13.66 6.68
N ALA A 59 -9.82 -14.53 5.72
CA ALA A 59 -8.91 -14.94 4.65
C ALA A 59 -8.32 -13.75 3.87
N GLY A 60 -9.13 -12.74 3.57
CA GLY A 60 -8.70 -11.54 2.84
C GLY A 60 -7.68 -10.70 3.63
N TRP A 61 -7.89 -10.55 4.94
CA TRP A 61 -7.00 -9.79 5.82
C TRP A 61 -5.68 -10.51 6.06
N THR A 62 -5.73 -11.83 6.30
CA THR A 62 -4.53 -12.66 6.47
C THR A 62 -3.72 -12.68 5.17
N PHE A 63 -4.37 -12.84 4.03
CA PHE A 63 -3.70 -12.75 2.73
C PHE A 63 -3.08 -11.37 2.52
N GLY A 64 -3.83 -10.29 2.75
CA GLY A 64 -3.35 -8.92 2.57
C GLY A 64 -2.13 -8.61 3.43
N PHE A 65 -2.16 -9.00 4.71
CA PHE A 65 -1.04 -8.85 5.64
C PHE A 65 0.22 -9.58 5.17
N LEU A 66 0.10 -10.82 4.70
CA LEU A 66 1.25 -11.59 4.24
C LEU A 66 1.76 -11.10 2.88
N ALA A 67 0.86 -10.82 1.94
CA ALA A 67 1.19 -10.46 0.57
C ALA A 67 1.82 -9.07 0.47
N ASN A 68 1.41 -8.11 1.30
CA ASN A 68 1.92 -6.74 1.22
C ASN A 68 3.36 -6.59 1.74
N ARG A 69 3.94 -7.63 2.37
CA ARG A 69 5.26 -7.55 2.99
C ARG A 69 6.38 -7.31 1.99
N CYS A 70 6.23 -7.89 0.81
CA CYS A 70 7.22 -7.77 -0.25
C CYS A 70 7.29 -6.35 -0.84
N LEU A 71 6.27 -5.50 -0.61
CA LEU A 71 6.16 -4.20 -1.27
C LEU A 71 7.15 -3.15 -0.76
N THR A 72 7.81 -3.39 0.38
CA THR A 72 8.96 -2.58 0.84
C THR A 72 10.26 -2.95 0.12
N ILE A 73 10.24 -3.94 -0.78
CA ILE A 73 11.39 -4.41 -1.57
C ILE A 73 11.08 -4.35 -3.07
N ALA A 74 9.86 -4.73 -3.45
CA ALA A 74 9.43 -4.78 -4.83
C ALA A 74 9.44 -3.39 -5.48
N GLY A 75 10.03 -3.28 -6.67
CA GLY A 75 10.15 -2.01 -7.40
C GLY A 75 11.03 -0.98 -6.71
N GLY A 76 12.03 -1.41 -5.91
CA GLY A 76 12.93 -0.59 -5.11
C GLY A 76 12.70 -0.82 -3.61
N THR A 77 13.76 -0.80 -2.80
CA THR A 77 13.58 -0.88 -1.36
C THR A 77 13.05 0.44 -0.80
N SER A 78 12.60 0.46 0.46
CA SER A 78 12.13 1.71 1.09
C SER A 78 13.25 2.73 1.31
N GLU A 79 14.50 2.27 1.36
CA GLU A 79 15.70 3.09 1.59
C GLU A 79 16.27 3.73 0.32
N VAL A 80 15.74 3.39 -0.87
CA VAL A 80 16.23 3.82 -2.19
C VAL A 80 15.19 4.65 -2.91
#